data_AF-A0A3M8DRM7-F1
#
_entry.id   AF-A0A3M8DRM7-F1
#
_cell.length_a   1.000
_cell.length_b   1.000
_cell.length_c   1.000
_cell.angle_alpha   90.00
_cell.angle_beta   90.00
_cell.angle_gamma   90.00
#
_symmetry.space_group_name_H-M   'P 1'
#
loop_
_entity.id
_entity.type
_entity.pdbx_description
1 polymer ?
#
loop_
_entity_poly.entity_id
_entity_poly.type
_entity_poly.pdbx_seq_one_letter_code
_entity_poly.pdbx_strand_id
1 'polypeptide(L)'
;MAKASTPKRPTRDEFELEDLGNQLVEAKEDGDERALTVWGEAEKVRGRITVLDSRTRLVHVEDNGHIRKIPFLDIMKVSYS
;
A
#
# COMPACT_ATOMS: atom_id res chain seq x y z
N MET A 1 -16.12 7.28 -23.57
CA MET A 1 -16.11 7.03 -22.12
C MET A 1 -15.20 8.06 -21.48
N ALA A 2 -15.70 8.85 -20.53
CA ALA A 2 -14.96 9.95 -19.94
C ALA A 2 -13.70 9.41 -19.24
N LYS A 3 -12.52 9.94 -19.58
CA LYS A 3 -11.32 9.75 -18.79
C LYS A 3 -11.62 10.34 -17.41
N ALA A 4 -11.97 9.49 -16.44
CA ALA A 4 -12.01 9.91 -15.05
C ALA A 4 -10.62 10.48 -14.76
N SER A 5 -10.56 11.79 -14.52
CA SER A 5 -9.32 12.44 -14.14
C SER A 5 -8.89 11.81 -12.82
N THR A 6 -7.86 10.97 -12.84
CA THR A 6 -7.30 10.43 -11.61
C THR A 6 -6.93 11.63 -10.74
N PRO A 7 -7.61 11.81 -9.58
CA PRO A 7 -7.41 13.00 -8.75
C PRO A 7 -5.95 13.06 -8.38
N LYS A 8 -5.33 14.25 -8.37
CA LYS A 8 -3.89 14.39 -8.08
C LYS A 8 -3.52 13.60 -6.80
N ARG A 9 -2.42 12.84 -6.85
CA ARG A 9 -1.93 12.09 -5.69
C ARG A 9 -1.79 13.06 -4.50
N PRO A 10 -2.26 12.69 -3.30
CA PRO A 10 -2.06 13.51 -2.12
C PRO A 10 -0.57 13.73 -1.86
N THR A 11 -0.21 14.96 -1.49
CA THR A 11 1.09 15.23 -0.90
C THR A 11 1.04 14.78 0.56
N ARG A 12 2.05 14.02 1.00
CA ARG A 12 2.22 13.61 2.40
C ARG A 12 3.51 14.22 2.92
N ASP A 13 3.49 14.69 4.15
CA ASP A 13 4.71 15.17 4.80
C ASP A 13 5.59 14.00 5.30
N GLU A 14 6.79 14.31 5.79
CA GLU A 14 7.76 13.30 6.24
C GLU A 14 7.24 12.47 7.42
N PHE A 15 6.46 13.09 8.32
CA PHE A 15 5.89 12.40 9.47
C PHE A 15 4.79 11.42 9.06
N GLU A 16 3.92 11.82 8.14
CA GLU A 16 2.90 10.94 7.56
C GLU A 16 3.49 9.76 6.77
N LEU A 17 4.65 9.97 6.13
CA LEU A 17 5.36 8.90 5.41
C LEU A 17 6.08 7.95 6.38
N GLU A 18 6.68 8.47 7.45
CA GLU A 18 7.30 7.66 8.50
C GLU A 18 6.27 6.77 9.21
N ASP A 19 5.13 7.34 9.61
CA ASP A 19 4.03 6.60 10.25
C ASP A 19 3.49 5.48 9.34
N LEU A 20 3.26 5.77 8.06
CA LEU A 20 2.86 4.75 7.09
C LEU A 20 3.92 3.66 6.93
N GLY A 21 5.20 4.05 6.90
CA GLY A 21 6.32 3.13 6.84
C GLY A 21 6.31 2.16 8.02
N ASN A 22 6.13 2.68 9.23
CA ASN A 22 6.05 1.89 10.47
C ASN A 22 4.88 0.90 10.41
N GLN A 23 3.69 1.34 10.02
CA GLN A 23 2.51 0.45 9.87
C GLN A 23 2.74 -0.69 8.87
N LEU A 24 3.48 -0.44 7.79
CA LEU A 24 3.81 -1.45 6.78
C LEU A 24 4.86 -2.45 7.29
N VAL A 25 5.83 -1.98 8.08
CA VAL A 25 6.82 -2.84 8.75
C VAL A 25 6.10 -3.75 9.75
N GLU A 26 5.29 -3.18 10.64
CA GLU A 26 4.50 -3.93 11.62
C GLU A 26 3.63 -4.99 10.94
N ALA A 27 2.87 -4.60 9.91
CA ALA A 27 2.05 -5.55 9.15
C ALA A 27 2.85 -6.68 8.48
N LYS A 28 4.07 -6.40 8.02
CA LYS A 28 4.95 -7.44 7.46
C LYS A 28 5.47 -8.37 8.55
N GLU A 29 5.78 -7.84 9.73
CA GLU A 29 6.30 -8.61 10.87
C GLU A 29 5.23 -9.47 11.53
N ASP A 30 4.02 -8.92 11.73
CA ASP A 30 2.83 -9.64 12.17
C ASP A 30 2.51 -10.79 11.22
N GLY A 31 2.70 -10.53 9.92
CA GLY A 31 2.39 -11.48 8.87
C GLY A 31 0.91 -11.82 8.85
N ASP A 32 0.00 -10.91 9.16
CA ASP A 32 -1.43 -11.13 8.96
C ASP A 32 -1.92 -10.41 7.69
N GLU A 33 -3.18 -10.64 7.34
CA GLU A 33 -3.78 -9.96 6.20
C GLU A 33 -4.12 -8.51 6.54
N ARG A 34 -3.78 -7.60 5.63
CA ARG A 34 -4.11 -6.18 5.72
C ARG A 34 -4.89 -5.74 4.51
N ALA A 35 -5.71 -4.71 4.69
CA ALA A 35 -6.39 -4.01 3.63
C ALA A 35 -5.70 -2.65 3.39
N LEU A 36 -5.14 -2.46 2.20
CA LEU A 36 -4.49 -1.25 1.76
C LEU A 36 -5.42 -0.39 0.92
N THR A 37 -5.59 0.86 1.31
CA THR A 37 -6.21 1.87 0.43
C THR A 37 -5.13 2.41 -0.48
N VAL A 38 -5.33 2.30 -1.80
CA VAL A 38 -4.34 2.68 -2.81
C VAL A 38 -4.88 3.80 -3.66
N TRP A 39 -4.08 4.84 -3.87
CA TRP A 39 -4.46 5.97 -4.69
C TRP A 39 -4.74 5.54 -6.13
N GLY A 40 -5.86 6.01 -6.68
CA GLY A 40 -6.30 5.66 -8.04
C GLY A 40 -6.99 4.29 -8.15
N GLU A 41 -7.08 3.53 -7.07
CA GLU A 41 -7.79 2.26 -7.00
C GLU A 41 -9.11 2.45 -6.24
N ALA A 42 -10.22 1.98 -6.80
CA ALA A 42 -11.53 2.06 -6.14
C ALA A 42 -11.64 1.03 -5.00
N GLU A 43 -11.08 -0.16 -5.21
CA GLU A 43 -11.11 -1.27 -4.27
C GLU A 43 -9.82 -1.32 -3.43
N LYS A 44 -9.96 -1.74 -2.18
CA LYS A 44 -8.79 -1.97 -1.32
C LYS A 44 -8.01 -3.19 -1.82
N VAL A 45 -6.69 -3.13 -1.74
CA VAL A 45 -5.85 -4.30 -1.95
C VAL A 45 -5.76 -5.07 -0.64
N ARG A 46 -6.17 -6.34 -0.66
CA ARG A 46 -6.08 -7.23 0.51
C ARG A 46 -4.97 -8.25 0.31
N GLY A 47 -4.35 -8.67 1.42
CA GLY A 47 -3.38 -9.74 1.44
C GLY A 47 -2.29 -9.52 2.49
N ARG A 48 -1.31 -10.42 2.52
CA ARG A 48 -0.16 -10.36 3.42
C ARG A 48 0.97 -9.56 2.79
N ILE A 49 1.57 -8.64 3.53
CA ILE A 49 2.78 -7.95 3.07
C ILE A 49 3.98 -8.89 3.20
N THR A 50 4.66 -9.17 2.09
CA THR A 50 5.76 -10.13 2.04
C THR A 50 7.12 -9.46 1.86
N VAL A 51 7.18 -8.35 1.13
CA VAL A 51 8.43 -7.61 0.85
C VAL A 51 8.19 -6.10 0.89
N LEU A 52 9.10 -5.39 1.56
CA LEU A 52 9.24 -3.93 1.48
C LEU A 52 10.56 -3.63 0.76
N ASP A 53 10.50 -3.33 -0.54
CA ASP A 53 11.69 -3.10 -1.36
C ASP A 53 12.08 -1.62 -1.32
N SER A 54 13.09 -1.28 -0.52
CA SER A 54 13.61 0.08 -0.38
C SER A 54 14.28 0.62 -1.64
N ARG A 55 14.77 -0.26 -2.52
CA ARG A 55 15.43 0.12 -3.78
C ARG A 55 14.42 0.56 -4.83
N THR A 56 13.31 -0.16 -4.95
CA THR A 56 12.26 0.16 -5.94
C THR A 56 11.08 0.94 -5.35
N ARG A 57 11.05 1.11 -4.02
CA ARG A 57 9.94 1.69 -3.25
C ARG A 57 8.61 0.98 -3.51
N LEU A 58 8.68 -0.34 -3.69
CA LEU A 58 7.51 -1.20 -3.88
C LEU A 58 7.21 -2.00 -2.62
N VAL A 59 5.92 -2.13 -2.33
CA VAL A 59 5.36 -3.04 -1.33
C VAL A 59 4.75 -4.23 -2.07
N HIS A 60 5.17 -5.43 -1.71
CA HIS A 60 4.62 -6.66 -2.27
C HIS A 60 3.54 -7.21 -1.35
N VAL A 61 2.32 -7.30 -1.87
CA VAL A 61 1.17 -7.89 -1.19
C VAL A 61 0.86 -9.22 -1.86
N GLU A 62 0.85 -10.29 -1.09
CA GLU A 62 0.50 -11.62 -1.54
C GLU A 62 -0.95 -11.93 -1.16
N ASP A 63 -1.71 -12.39 -2.15
CA ASP A 63 -3.09 -12.85 -1.99
C ASP A 63 -3.30 -14.07 -2.88
N ASN A 64 -3.66 -15.20 -2.26
CA ASN A 64 -3.94 -16.47 -2.95
C ASN A 64 -2.83 -16.87 -3.97
N GLY A 65 -1.56 -16.73 -3.59
CA GLY A 65 -0.41 -17.06 -4.43
C GLY A 65 -0.05 -16.02 -5.51
N HIS A 66 -0.81 -14.93 -5.62
CA HIS A 66 -0.52 -13.82 -6.52
C HIS A 66 0.16 -12.67 -5.77
N ILE A 67 1.25 -12.16 -6.34
CA ILE A 67 1.97 -11.00 -5.78
C ILE A 67 1.56 -9.73 -6.54
N ARG A 68 0.90 -8.82 -5.85
CA ARG A 68 0.66 -7.45 -6.32
C ARG A 68 1.77 -6.54 -5.81
N LYS A 69 2.38 -5.77 -6.72
CA LYS A 69 3.42 -4.79 -6.39
C LYS A 69 2.82 -3.39 -6.41
N ILE A 70 2.88 -2.69 -5.29
CA ILE A 70 2.25 -1.39 -5.10
C ILE A 70 3.33 -0.38 -4.73
N PRO A 71 3.42 0.77 -5.42
CA PRO A 71 4.32 1.83 -4.99
C PRO A 71 3.97 2.31 -3.59
N PHE A 72 4.97 2.45 -2.71
CA PHE A 72 4.80 2.93 -1.34
C PHE A 72 4.00 4.25 -1.30
N LEU A 73 4.34 5.17 -2.21
CA LEU A 73 3.69 6.48 -2.29
C LEU A 73 2.24 6.43 -2.80
N ASP A 74 1.78 5.32 -3.37
CA ASP A 74 0.37 5.12 -3.70
C ASP A 74 -0.43 4.57 -2.52
N ILE A 75 0.22 4.00 -1.51
CA ILE A 75 -0.49 3.49 -0.34
C ILE A 75 -0.93 4.69 0.50
N MET A 76 -2.25 4.84 0.63
CA MET A 76 -2.86 5.91 1.40
C MET A 76 -3.06 5.49 2.85
N LYS A 77 -3.43 4.23 3.10
CA LYS A 77 -3.76 3.75 4.45
C LYS A 77 -3.55 2.24 4.56
N VAL A 78 -3.03 1.80 5.69
CA VAL A 78 -3.05 0.40 6.14
C VAL A 78 -4.22 0.21 7.10
N SER A 79 -4.93 -0.91 7.01
CA SER A 79 -6.01 -1.25 7.94
C SER A 79 -6.05 -2.76 8.14
N TYR A 80 -6.60 -3.19 9.28
CA TYR A 80 -6.98 -4.59 9.48
C TYR A 80 -7.99 -5.02 8.42
N SER A 81 -7.89 -6.27 7.96
CA SER A 81 -8.80 -6.83 6.95
C SER A 81 -10.18 -7.13 7.52
#